data_AF-A0A7S1TTP6-F1
#
_entry.id   AF-A0A7S1TTP6-F1
#
_cell.length_a   1.000
_cell.length_b   1.000
_cell.length_c   1.000
_cell.angle_alpha   90.00
_cell.angle_beta   90.00
_cell.angle_gamma   90.00
#
_symmetry.space_group_name_H-M   'P 1'
#
loop_
_entity.id
_entity.type
_entity.pdbx_description
1 polymer ?
#
loop_
_entity_poly.entity_id
_entity_poly.type
_entity_poly.pdbx_seq_one_letter_code
_entity_poly.pdbx_strand_id
1 'polypeptide(L)'
;MRTVNAAAATDAAALTEAFRGCDAVVTSVGNRQPGFEYYSAAAHRNVVDAMGAAGVQRLVMISSTGCGESWPPLRWSWVGVLFKWFLRLLLRDALRDLDAAEVVVRESDVDYLILRPSGVSPDRAPLERFELLEEPPASKSDGVHFEVAKEDVALCALQEALSPTLHRAARTIGHSFEDADAKAAAPEEKADDEAPKEKSSEL
;
A
#
# COMPACT_ATOMS: atom_id res chain seq x y z
N MET A 1 -10.26 1.95 16.62
CA MET A 1 -9.32 1.24 15.73
C MET A 1 -8.46 0.32 16.56
N ARG A 2 -8.43 -0.99 16.27
CA ARG A 2 -7.54 -1.96 16.91
C ARG A 2 -6.37 -2.25 15.97
N THR A 3 -5.17 -2.33 16.49
CA THR A 3 -3.97 -2.65 15.70
C THR A 3 -3.41 -4.01 16.15
N VAL A 4 -3.01 -4.81 15.18
CA VAL A 4 -2.40 -6.13 15.38
C VAL A 4 -1.06 -6.11 14.64
N ASN A 5 0.00 -6.64 15.26
CA ASN A 5 1.33 -6.63 14.64
C ASN A 5 1.51 -7.84 13.69
N ALA A 6 2.57 -7.79 12.86
CA ALA A 6 2.85 -8.84 11.88
C ALA A 6 3.13 -10.22 12.52
N ALA A 7 3.67 -10.25 13.74
CA ALA A 7 3.91 -11.51 14.46
C ALA A 7 2.62 -12.25 14.82
N ALA A 8 1.53 -11.52 15.06
CA ALA A 8 0.22 -12.10 15.28
C ALA A 8 -0.51 -12.47 13.96
N ALA A 9 -0.02 -12.04 12.79
CA ALA A 9 -0.60 -12.42 11.50
C ALA A 9 -0.42 -13.93 11.19
N THR A 10 0.50 -14.60 11.89
CA THR A 10 0.69 -16.06 11.81
C THR A 10 -0.17 -16.83 12.83
N ASP A 11 -0.90 -16.15 13.71
CA ASP A 11 -1.78 -16.74 14.73
C ASP A 11 -3.25 -16.41 14.45
N ALA A 12 -3.97 -17.37 13.86
CA ALA A 12 -5.38 -17.23 13.52
C ALA A 12 -6.30 -16.99 14.73
N ALA A 13 -5.96 -17.52 15.91
CA ALA A 13 -6.77 -17.34 17.12
C ALA A 13 -6.63 -15.91 17.66
N ALA A 14 -5.41 -15.38 17.69
CA ALA A 14 -5.15 -13.98 18.04
C ALA A 14 -5.85 -13.02 17.06
N LEU A 15 -5.84 -13.31 15.76
CA LEU A 15 -6.55 -12.52 14.75
C LEU A 15 -8.07 -12.55 14.97
N THR A 16 -8.63 -13.72 15.23
CA THR A 16 -10.08 -13.87 15.43
C THR A 16 -10.54 -13.05 16.63
N GLU A 17 -9.81 -13.09 17.75
CA GLU A 17 -10.12 -12.27 18.92
C GLU A 17 -10.03 -10.78 18.59
N ALA A 18 -8.97 -10.36 17.89
CA ALA A 18 -8.80 -8.97 17.51
C ALA A 18 -9.93 -8.44 16.62
N PHE A 19 -10.43 -9.28 15.70
CA PHE A 19 -11.46 -8.93 14.72
C PHE A 19 -12.89 -8.93 15.29
N ARG A 20 -13.14 -9.50 16.48
CA ARG A 20 -14.49 -9.53 17.06
C ARG A 20 -15.06 -8.12 17.25
N GLY A 21 -16.21 -7.87 16.64
CA GLY A 21 -16.89 -6.58 16.72
C GLY A 21 -16.24 -5.47 15.88
N CYS A 22 -15.37 -5.83 14.93
CA CYS A 22 -14.87 -4.90 13.91
C CYS A 22 -15.77 -4.95 12.67
N ASP A 23 -15.96 -3.81 12.03
CA ASP A 23 -16.75 -3.70 10.79
C ASP A 23 -15.91 -4.00 9.54
N ALA A 24 -14.61 -3.69 9.59
CA ALA A 24 -13.67 -3.87 8.49
C ALA A 24 -12.25 -4.16 8.99
N VAL A 25 -11.45 -4.80 8.13
CA VAL A 25 -10.02 -5.08 8.35
C VAL A 25 -9.20 -4.40 7.26
N VAL A 26 -8.10 -3.73 7.66
CA VAL A 26 -7.08 -3.21 6.74
C VAL A 26 -5.79 -3.97 6.99
N THR A 27 -5.22 -4.60 5.96
CA THR A 27 -3.95 -5.32 6.03
C THR A 27 -2.89 -4.65 5.18
N SER A 28 -1.71 -4.48 5.75
CA SER A 28 -0.48 -4.04 5.07
C SER A 28 0.65 -5.07 5.23
N VAL A 29 0.28 -6.32 5.52
CA VAL A 29 1.24 -7.42 5.65
C VAL A 29 1.88 -7.68 4.30
N GLY A 30 3.21 -7.73 4.29
CA GLY A 30 3.98 -8.03 3.09
C GLY A 30 5.44 -8.25 3.43
N ASN A 31 6.17 -8.85 2.51
CA ASN A 31 7.61 -9.05 2.66
C ASN A 31 8.40 -7.99 1.87
N ARG A 32 9.00 -7.02 2.58
CA ARG A 32 9.86 -5.99 1.97
C ARG A 32 11.35 -6.34 2.01
N GLN A 33 11.76 -7.40 2.71
CA GLN A 33 13.17 -7.66 2.99
C GLN A 33 13.67 -8.90 2.23
N PRO A 34 14.66 -8.75 1.34
CA PRO A 34 15.30 -9.88 0.67
C PRO A 34 15.85 -10.87 1.71
N GLY A 35 15.56 -12.16 1.54
CA GLY A 35 16.08 -13.23 2.40
C GLY A 35 15.19 -13.61 3.59
N PHE A 36 14.03 -12.97 3.78
CA PHE A 36 13.01 -13.43 4.73
C PHE A 36 12.08 -14.46 4.07
N GLU A 37 11.59 -15.41 4.86
CA GLU A 37 10.68 -16.46 4.42
C GLU A 37 9.39 -15.89 3.83
N TYR A 38 8.87 -16.47 2.75
CA TYR A 38 7.62 -16.06 2.12
C TYR A 38 6.45 -16.44 3.03
N TYR A 39 5.84 -15.44 3.66
CA TYR A 39 4.75 -15.65 4.62
C TYR A 39 3.50 -14.86 4.28
N SER A 40 3.52 -13.99 3.26
CA SER A 40 2.40 -13.09 2.96
C SER A 40 1.16 -13.91 2.59
N ALA A 41 1.29 -14.94 1.75
CA ALA A 41 0.16 -15.79 1.40
C ALA A 41 -0.43 -16.53 2.62
N ALA A 42 0.41 -17.10 3.48
CA ALA A 42 -0.03 -17.79 4.68
C ALA A 42 -0.71 -16.84 5.68
N ALA A 43 -0.14 -15.65 5.88
CA ALA A 43 -0.72 -14.62 6.72
C ALA A 43 -2.09 -14.16 6.19
N HIS A 44 -2.25 -13.96 4.89
CA HIS A 44 -3.53 -13.56 4.31
C HIS A 44 -4.58 -14.67 4.40
N ARG A 45 -4.20 -15.95 4.37
CA ARG A 45 -5.12 -17.06 4.66
C ARG A 45 -5.64 -16.96 6.09
N ASN A 46 -4.73 -16.79 7.06
CA ASN A 46 -5.13 -16.62 8.46
C ASN A 46 -6.03 -15.39 8.67
N VAL A 47 -5.76 -14.28 7.97
CA VAL A 47 -6.60 -13.08 8.02
C VAL A 47 -8.01 -13.38 7.51
N VAL A 48 -8.14 -13.98 6.33
CA VAL A 48 -9.45 -14.32 5.74
C VAL A 48 -10.20 -15.33 6.62
N ASP A 49 -9.53 -16.37 7.12
CA ASP A 49 -10.13 -17.37 8.00
C ASP A 49 -10.62 -16.75 9.32
N ALA A 50 -9.80 -15.89 9.92
CA ALA A 50 -10.15 -15.17 11.14
C ALA A 50 -11.30 -14.17 10.92
N MET A 51 -11.34 -13.52 9.76
CA MET A 51 -12.45 -12.65 9.37
C MET A 51 -13.75 -13.45 9.29
N GLY A 52 -13.72 -14.61 8.63
CA GLY A 52 -14.87 -15.53 8.57
C GLY A 52 -15.34 -15.98 9.96
N ALA A 53 -14.41 -16.34 10.84
CA ALA A 53 -14.71 -16.75 12.21
C ALA A 53 -15.25 -15.61 13.09
N ALA A 54 -14.79 -14.38 12.87
CA ALA A 54 -15.24 -13.18 13.58
C ALA A 54 -16.49 -12.53 12.97
N GLY A 55 -16.94 -12.97 11.79
CA GLY A 55 -18.09 -12.42 11.07
C GLY A 55 -17.80 -11.10 10.34
N VAL A 56 -16.54 -10.76 10.10
CA VAL A 56 -16.14 -9.54 9.38
C VAL A 56 -16.11 -9.82 7.89
N GLN A 57 -16.74 -8.96 7.09
CA GLN A 57 -16.83 -9.17 5.64
C GLN A 57 -15.96 -8.20 4.83
N ARG A 58 -15.65 -7.01 5.36
CA ARG A 58 -14.90 -5.98 4.61
C ARG A 58 -13.39 -6.10 4.83
N LEU A 59 -12.62 -6.25 3.75
CA LEU A 59 -11.16 -6.29 3.73
C LEU A 59 -10.58 -5.22 2.79
N VAL A 60 -9.59 -4.46 3.25
CA VAL A 60 -8.74 -3.65 2.38
C VAL A 60 -7.30 -4.14 2.48
N MET A 61 -6.78 -4.69 1.39
CA MET A 61 -5.42 -5.23 1.30
C MET A 61 -4.51 -4.24 0.58
N ILE A 62 -3.44 -3.80 1.24
CA ILE A 62 -2.37 -3.02 0.63
C ILE A 62 -1.34 -3.99 0.03
N SER A 63 -1.28 -4.05 -1.28
CA SER A 63 -0.35 -4.85 -2.08
C SER A 63 0.78 -3.94 -2.63
N SER A 64 1.19 -4.12 -3.87
CA SER A 64 2.19 -3.28 -4.55
C SER A 64 1.96 -3.23 -6.06
N THR A 65 2.19 -2.07 -6.67
CA THR A 65 2.29 -1.94 -8.13
C THR A 65 3.48 -2.76 -8.65
N GLY A 66 3.23 -3.66 -9.58
CA GLY A 66 4.16 -4.71 -10.03
C GLY A 66 3.67 -6.13 -9.73
N CYS A 67 2.63 -6.27 -8.90
CA CYS A 67 1.87 -7.52 -8.71
C CYS A 67 0.87 -7.71 -9.86
N GLY A 68 0.74 -8.94 -10.37
CA GLY A 68 -0.07 -9.27 -11.53
C GLY A 68 0.30 -8.47 -12.77
N GLU A 69 -0.68 -7.80 -13.37
CA GLU A 69 -0.53 -7.04 -14.63
C GLU A 69 -0.07 -5.57 -14.43
N SER A 70 0.07 -5.11 -13.18
CA SER A 70 0.29 -3.69 -12.84
C SER A 70 1.74 -3.19 -13.02
N TRP A 71 2.40 -3.52 -14.14
CA TRP A 71 3.78 -3.09 -14.38
C TRP A 71 3.86 -1.65 -14.90
N PRO A 72 4.64 -0.76 -14.25
CA PRO A 72 4.89 0.58 -14.75
C PRO A 72 5.43 0.58 -16.19
N PRO A 73 4.92 1.43 -17.10
CA PRO A 73 5.62 1.76 -18.33
C PRO A 73 6.89 2.55 -18.01
N LEU A 74 8.02 1.86 -17.81
CA LEU A 74 9.32 2.53 -17.73
C LEU A 74 9.70 3.12 -19.11
N ARG A 75 10.27 4.33 -19.09
CA ARG A 75 10.78 5.02 -20.29
C ARG A 75 11.76 4.11 -21.05
N TRP A 76 11.62 4.05 -22.37
CA TRP A 76 12.40 3.21 -23.27
C TRP A 76 13.85 3.72 -23.40
N SER A 77 14.64 3.54 -22.35
CA SER A 77 16.08 3.79 -22.33
C SER A 77 16.80 2.49 -21.98
N TRP A 78 17.97 2.23 -22.58
CA TRP A 78 18.73 1.00 -22.30
C TRP A 78 19.06 0.84 -20.81
N VAL A 79 19.30 1.96 -20.11
CA VAL A 79 19.49 2.01 -18.65
C VAL A 79 18.20 1.63 -17.91
N GLY A 80 17.04 2.18 -18.32
CA GLY A 80 15.75 1.83 -17.74
C GLY A 80 15.35 0.37 -17.94
N VAL A 81 15.71 -0.24 -19.08
CA VAL A 81 15.49 -1.66 -19.34
C VAL A 81 16.37 -2.53 -18.44
N LEU A 82 17.66 -2.20 -18.30
CA LEU A 82 18.58 -2.94 -17.43
C LEU A 82 18.17 -2.83 -15.95
N PHE A 83 17.77 -1.63 -15.52
CA PHE A 83 17.27 -1.38 -14.17
C PHE A 83 15.95 -2.12 -13.91
N LYS A 84 15.02 -2.15 -14.88
CA LYS A 84 13.80 -2.97 -14.82
C LYS A 84 14.14 -4.45 -14.64
N TRP A 85 15.10 -4.98 -15.40
CA TRP A 85 15.51 -6.38 -15.27
C TRP A 85 16.15 -6.68 -13.91
N PHE A 86 16.99 -5.77 -13.41
CA PHE A 86 17.62 -5.88 -12.10
C PHE A 86 16.58 -5.85 -10.97
N LEU A 87 15.69 -4.86 -10.96
CA LEU A 87 14.59 -4.78 -10.01
C LEU A 87 13.66 -5.98 -10.10
N ARG A 88 13.34 -6.43 -11.32
CA ARG A 88 12.51 -7.62 -11.52
C ARG A 88 13.16 -8.87 -10.97
N LEU A 89 14.49 -9.00 -11.01
CA LEU A 89 15.20 -10.12 -10.39
C LEU A 89 15.18 -10.02 -8.86
N LEU A 90 15.42 -8.82 -8.33
CA LEU A 90 15.54 -8.59 -6.89
C LEU A 90 14.19 -8.65 -6.16
N LEU A 91 13.14 -8.10 -6.78
CA LEU A 91 11.78 -8.06 -6.22
C LEU A 91 10.94 -9.26 -6.66
N ARG A 92 11.47 -10.15 -7.52
CA ARG A 92 10.67 -11.24 -8.12
C ARG A 92 9.92 -12.05 -7.09
N ASP A 93 10.63 -12.40 -6.03
CA ASP A 93 10.10 -13.36 -5.09
C ASP A 93 9.20 -12.67 -4.03
N ALA A 94 9.46 -11.41 -3.70
CA ALA A 94 8.54 -10.59 -2.91
C ALA A 94 7.21 -10.32 -3.65
N LEU A 95 7.30 -10.00 -4.96
CA LEU A 95 6.11 -9.82 -5.80
C LEU A 95 5.33 -11.12 -5.97
N ARG A 96 6.01 -12.27 -6.06
CA ARG A 96 5.34 -13.58 -6.10
C ARG A 96 4.59 -13.91 -4.81
N ASP A 97 5.15 -13.56 -3.66
CA ASP A 97 4.49 -13.78 -2.38
C ASP A 97 3.25 -12.88 -2.24
N LEU A 98 3.33 -11.63 -2.69
CA LEU A 98 2.16 -10.74 -2.77
C LEU A 98 1.14 -11.20 -3.80
N ASP A 99 1.56 -11.68 -4.98
CA ASP A 99 0.66 -12.28 -5.98
C ASP A 99 -0.10 -13.47 -5.39
N ALA A 100 0.59 -14.35 -4.68
CA ALA A 100 -0.02 -15.49 -4.00
C ALA A 100 -0.99 -15.04 -2.89
N ALA A 101 -0.66 -13.99 -2.15
CA ALA A 101 -1.57 -13.38 -1.17
C ALA A 101 -2.80 -12.76 -1.83
N GLU A 102 -2.66 -12.08 -2.96
CA GLU A 102 -3.80 -11.54 -3.69
C GLU A 102 -4.72 -12.67 -4.21
N VAL A 103 -4.16 -13.79 -4.66
CA VAL A 103 -4.96 -14.96 -5.07
C VAL A 103 -5.80 -15.48 -3.91
N VAL A 104 -5.20 -15.65 -2.73
CA VAL A 104 -5.92 -16.07 -1.51
C VAL A 104 -7.10 -15.14 -1.21
N VAL A 105 -6.88 -13.83 -1.28
CA VAL A 105 -7.94 -12.85 -1.02
C VAL A 105 -9.02 -12.90 -2.11
N ARG A 106 -8.64 -13.02 -3.39
CA ARG A 106 -9.59 -13.09 -4.51
C ARG A 106 -10.48 -14.33 -4.48
N GLU A 107 -9.93 -15.46 -4.08
CA GLU A 107 -10.63 -16.74 -3.96
C GLU A 107 -11.55 -16.81 -2.74
N SER A 108 -11.40 -15.88 -1.80
CA SER A 108 -12.25 -15.82 -0.61
C SER A 108 -13.62 -15.17 -0.86
N ASP A 109 -14.54 -15.43 0.07
CA ASP A 109 -15.89 -14.88 0.06
C ASP A 109 -15.99 -13.47 0.68
N VAL A 110 -14.89 -12.91 1.16
CA VAL A 110 -14.89 -11.57 1.76
C VAL A 110 -15.10 -10.49 0.69
N ASP A 111 -15.67 -9.36 1.10
CA ASP A 111 -15.72 -8.16 0.29
C ASP A 111 -14.38 -7.42 0.37
N TYR A 112 -13.55 -7.61 -0.66
CA TYR A 112 -12.19 -7.08 -0.67
C TYR A 112 -11.99 -5.86 -1.60
N LEU A 113 -11.05 -5.00 -1.22
CA LEU A 113 -10.35 -4.09 -2.11
C LEU A 113 -8.84 -4.37 -2.03
N ILE A 114 -8.22 -4.67 -3.17
CA ILE A 114 -6.76 -4.77 -3.30
C ILE A 114 -6.23 -3.44 -3.80
N LEU A 115 -5.57 -2.70 -2.93
CA LEU A 115 -4.95 -1.41 -3.21
C LEU A 115 -3.48 -1.62 -3.57
N ARG A 116 -3.08 -1.25 -4.78
CA ARG A 116 -1.70 -1.39 -5.30
C ARG A 116 -1.04 -0.01 -5.37
N PRO A 117 -0.28 0.39 -4.35
CA PRO A 117 0.43 1.65 -4.38
C PRO A 117 1.65 1.60 -5.29
N SER A 118 1.84 2.68 -6.03
CA SER A 118 3.00 2.92 -6.89
C SER A 118 3.98 3.89 -6.21
N GLY A 119 5.24 3.44 -6.04
CA GLY A 119 6.34 4.19 -5.43
C GLY A 119 5.98 4.98 -4.16
N VAL A 120 5.72 4.25 -3.06
CA VAL A 120 5.42 4.89 -1.78
C VAL A 120 6.65 5.60 -1.22
N SER A 121 6.56 6.92 -1.09
CA SER A 121 7.60 7.77 -0.51
C SER A 121 7.26 8.12 0.94
N PRO A 122 8.13 7.80 1.92
CA PRO A 122 7.89 8.09 3.34
C PRO A 122 8.08 9.58 3.69
N ASP A 123 8.87 10.31 2.90
CA ASP A 123 9.22 11.71 3.18
C ASP A 123 8.34 12.71 2.43
N ARG A 124 7.37 12.22 1.63
CA ARG A 124 6.50 13.05 0.82
C ARG A 124 5.28 13.46 1.64
N ALA A 125 5.02 14.77 1.74
CA ALA A 125 3.82 15.25 2.41
C ALA A 125 2.54 14.81 1.66
N PRO A 126 1.45 14.45 2.38
CA PRO A 126 0.19 14.04 1.77
C PRO A 126 -0.40 15.12 0.86
N LEU A 127 -1.03 14.70 -0.22
CA LEU A 127 -1.84 15.56 -1.08
C LEU A 127 -3.32 15.55 -0.70
N GLU A 128 -3.77 14.54 0.07
CA GLU A 128 -5.18 14.29 0.39
C GLU A 128 -6.08 14.14 -0.85
N ARG A 129 -5.45 13.96 -2.02
CA ARG A 129 -6.10 13.72 -3.31
C ARG A 129 -5.35 12.60 -4.01
N PHE A 130 -6.11 11.58 -4.42
CA PHE A 130 -5.59 10.40 -5.10
C PHE A 130 -6.62 9.86 -6.07
N GLU A 131 -6.12 9.16 -7.08
CA GLU A 131 -6.90 8.49 -8.10
C GLU A 131 -6.69 6.98 -7.99
N LEU A 132 -7.79 6.25 -8.21
CA LEU A 132 -7.81 4.80 -8.24
C LEU A 132 -7.99 4.34 -9.68
N LEU A 133 -6.91 3.85 -10.28
CA LEU A 133 -6.93 3.32 -11.63
C LEU A 133 -7.39 1.86 -11.65
N GLU A 134 -8.22 1.55 -12.63
CA GLU A 134 -8.56 0.17 -12.98
C GLU A 134 -7.41 -0.49 -13.76
N GLU A 135 -7.19 -1.77 -13.48
CA GLU A 135 -6.14 -2.58 -14.12
C GLU A 135 -6.79 -3.72 -14.92
N PRO A 136 -6.35 -3.97 -16.18
CA PRO A 136 -5.35 -3.19 -16.92
C PRO A 136 -5.88 -1.81 -17.31
N PRO A 137 -5.00 -0.79 -17.46
CA PRO A 137 -5.42 0.56 -17.79
C PRO A 137 -6.13 0.59 -19.14
N ALA A 138 -7.25 1.32 -19.22
CA ALA A 138 -8.06 1.42 -20.43
C ALA A 138 -7.27 2.05 -21.60
N SER A 139 -6.34 2.95 -21.30
CA SER A 139 -5.37 3.50 -22.24
C SER A 139 -3.94 3.49 -21.69
N LYS A 140 -2.95 3.38 -22.59
CA LYS A 140 -1.51 3.53 -22.26
C LYS A 140 -1.16 4.91 -21.69
N SER A 141 -2.05 5.89 -21.83
CA SER A 141 -1.92 7.26 -21.31
C SER A 141 -2.54 7.47 -19.94
N ASP A 142 -3.33 6.51 -19.42
CA ASP A 142 -4.05 6.64 -18.14
C ASP A 142 -3.10 6.36 -16.95
N GLY A 143 -1.83 6.74 -17.08
CA GLY A 143 -0.85 6.57 -16.03
C GLY A 143 -1.11 7.55 -14.89
N VAL A 144 -1.08 7.07 -13.66
CA VAL A 144 -0.88 7.93 -12.50
C VAL A 144 0.61 8.12 -12.25
N HIS A 145 0.98 9.20 -11.56
CA HIS A 145 2.33 9.33 -11.06
C HIS A 145 2.70 8.15 -10.15
N PHE A 146 3.85 7.55 -10.44
CA PHE A 146 4.42 6.43 -9.69
C PHE A 146 4.87 6.78 -8.27
N GLU A 147 4.46 7.92 -7.71
CA GLU A 147 4.95 8.37 -6.42
C GLU A 147 3.82 8.94 -5.54
N VAL A 148 3.46 8.18 -4.51
CA VAL A 148 2.35 8.47 -3.59
C VAL A 148 2.89 8.60 -2.17
N ALA A 149 2.37 9.56 -1.40
CA ALA A 149 2.70 9.66 0.01
C ALA A 149 2.13 8.47 0.78
N LYS A 150 2.86 7.97 1.77
CA LYS A 150 2.41 6.84 2.61
C LYS A 150 1.07 7.17 3.29
N GLU A 151 0.90 8.41 3.69
CA GLU A 151 -0.28 8.96 4.33
C GLU A 151 -1.50 8.92 3.39
N ASP A 152 -1.33 9.21 2.10
CA ASP A 152 -2.41 9.17 1.11
C ASP A 152 -2.89 7.73 0.86
N VAL A 153 -1.97 6.76 0.83
CA VAL A 153 -2.32 5.33 0.75
C VAL A 153 -3.10 4.89 1.98
N ALA A 154 -2.67 5.31 3.17
CA ALA A 154 -3.36 4.99 4.42
C ALA A 154 -4.75 5.64 4.48
N LEU A 155 -4.87 6.89 4.02
CA LEU A 155 -6.13 7.62 3.95
C LEU A 155 -7.12 6.94 3.01
N CYS A 156 -6.68 6.56 1.81
CA CYS A 156 -7.49 5.80 0.86
C CYS A 156 -7.96 4.47 1.45
N ALA A 157 -7.05 3.70 2.04
CA ALA A 157 -7.39 2.41 2.63
C ALA A 157 -8.41 2.55 3.77
N LEU A 158 -8.29 3.60 4.60
CA LEU A 158 -9.22 3.89 5.67
C LEU A 158 -10.60 4.32 5.14
N GLN A 159 -10.64 5.20 4.14
CA GLN A 159 -11.89 5.64 3.52
C GLN A 159 -12.65 4.45 2.92
N GLU A 160 -11.97 3.58 2.18
CA GLU A 160 -12.59 2.39 1.58
C GLU A 160 -12.97 1.31 2.59
N ALA A 161 -12.36 1.30 3.77
CA ALA A 161 -12.75 0.42 4.86
C ALA A 161 -14.04 0.92 5.56
N LEU A 162 -14.17 2.24 5.75
CA LEU A 162 -15.30 2.86 6.47
C LEU A 162 -16.50 3.16 5.57
N SER A 163 -16.26 3.44 4.29
CA SER A 163 -17.26 3.84 3.30
C SER A 163 -16.90 3.18 1.98
N PRO A 164 -17.18 1.86 1.84
CA PRO A 164 -16.76 1.10 0.68
C PRO A 164 -17.44 1.63 -0.58
N THR A 165 -16.64 1.98 -1.58
CA THR A 165 -17.14 2.32 -2.92
C THR A 165 -16.81 1.23 -3.93
N LEU A 166 -15.77 0.44 -3.64
CA LEU A 166 -15.29 -0.65 -4.47
C LEU A 166 -15.40 -1.99 -3.75
N HIS A 167 -15.99 -2.96 -4.46
CA HIS A 167 -16.23 -4.32 -3.98
C HIS A 167 -15.58 -5.33 -4.89
N ARG A 168 -14.87 -6.30 -4.28
CA ARG A 168 -14.15 -7.38 -4.97
C ARG A 168 -13.29 -6.87 -6.15
N ALA A 169 -12.56 -5.78 -5.92
CA ALA A 169 -11.81 -5.07 -6.94
C ALA A 169 -10.32 -4.97 -6.60
N ALA A 170 -9.50 -4.74 -7.63
CA ALA A 170 -8.11 -4.32 -7.47
C ALA A 170 -7.89 -2.98 -8.19
N ARG A 171 -7.22 -2.04 -7.51
CA ARG A 171 -6.96 -0.70 -8.05
C ARG A 171 -5.53 -0.27 -7.75
N THR A 172 -4.93 0.40 -8.72
CA THR A 172 -3.64 1.09 -8.52
C THR A 172 -3.93 2.48 -7.98
N ILE A 173 -3.30 2.85 -6.87
CA ILE A 173 -3.39 4.21 -6.31
C ILE A 173 -2.23 5.06 -6.83
N GLY A 174 -2.57 6.28 -7.24
CA GLY A 174 -1.62 7.29 -7.66
C GLY A 174 -2.21 8.68 -7.65
N HIS A 175 -1.44 9.67 -8.11
CA HIS A 175 -1.89 11.05 -8.25
C HIS A 175 -1.99 11.42 -9.72
N SER A 176 -2.93 12.32 -10.06
CA SER A 176 -3.03 12.94 -11.37
C SER A 176 -1.71 13.68 -11.69
N PHE A 177 -1.36 13.78 -12.97
CA PHE A 177 -0.18 14.56 -13.41
C PHE A 177 -0.27 16.02 -12.94
N GLU A 178 -1.46 16.61 -12.97
CA GLU A 178 -1.67 18.00 -12.55
C GLU A 178 -1.44 18.21 -11.05
N ASP A 179 -1.91 17.30 -10.19
CA ASP A 179 -1.70 17.38 -8.74
C ASP A 179 -0.24 17.11 -8.35
N ALA A 180 0.43 16.20 -9.06
CA ALA A 180 1.84 15.90 -8.84
C ALA A 180 2.74 17.09 -9.21
N ASP A 181 2.47 17.74 -10.35
CA ASP A 181 3.24 18.88 -10.85
C ASP A 181 2.95 20.16 -10.04
N ALA A 182 1.69 20.40 -9.64
CA ALA A 182 1.31 21.58 -8.86
C ALA A 182 2.02 21.64 -7.49
N LYS A 183 2.24 20.49 -6.83
CA LYS A 183 2.99 20.44 -5.56
C LYS A 183 4.50 20.44 -5.76
N ALA A 184 5.02 19.85 -6.84
CA ALA A 184 6.44 19.99 -7.18
C ALA A 184 6.83 21.45 -7.48
N ALA A 185 5.89 22.26 -7.95
CA ALA A 185 6.06 23.69 -8.21
C ALA A 185 5.86 24.58 -6.95
N ALA A 186 5.35 24.04 -5.84
CA ALA A 186 5.20 24.80 -4.60
C ALA A 186 6.57 24.93 -3.90
N PRO A 187 7.01 26.15 -3.56
CA PRO A 187 8.28 26.31 -2.84
C PRO A 187 8.19 25.62 -1.48
N GLU A 188 9.19 24.80 -1.15
CA GLU A 188 9.38 24.26 0.20
C GLU A 188 9.45 25.44 1.17
N GLU A 189 8.41 25.61 1.97
CA GLU A 189 8.43 26.53 3.10
C GLU A 189 9.42 25.96 4.12
N LYS A 190 10.67 26.44 4.05
CA LYS A 190 11.67 26.20 5.10
C LYS A 190 11.09 26.71 6.41
N ALA A 191 10.75 25.79 7.30
CA ALA A 191 10.53 26.09 8.70
C ALA A 191 11.88 26.57 9.29
N ASP A 192 12.05 27.89 9.35
CA ASP A 192 13.13 28.53 10.11
C ASP A 192 12.84 28.32 11.60
N ASP A 193 13.36 27.22 12.17
CA ASP A 193 13.44 27.01 13.61
C ASP A 193 14.65 27.79 14.18
N GLU A 194 14.49 29.10 14.35
CA GLU A 194 15.43 29.93 15.09
C GLU A 194 15.02 29.98 16.57
N ALA A 195 15.39 28.93 17.32
CA ALA A 195 15.31 28.94 18.77
C ALA A 195 16.38 29.88 19.38
N PRO A 196 16.02 30.80 20.30
CA PRO A 196 17.00 31.70 20.90
C PRO A 196 17.86 30.96 21.94
N LYS A 197 19.18 30.98 21.74
CA LYS A 197 20.16 30.52 22.74
C LYS A 197 20.22 31.50 23.91
N GLU A 198 19.58 31.14 25.03
CA GLU A 198 19.90 31.73 26.33
C GLU A 198 21.34 31.35 26.72
N LYS A 199 22.22 32.35 26.76
CA LYS A 199 23.54 32.24 27.40
C LYS A 199 23.34 32.46 28.91
N SER A 200 23.37 31.37 29.66
CA SER A 200 23.73 31.41 31.07
C SER A 200 25.26 31.41 31.15
N SER A 201 25.87 32.51 31.61
CA SER A 201 27.24 32.49 32.12
C SER A 201 27.23 33.00 33.54
N GLU A 202 27.56 32.10 34.46
CA GLU A 202 28.06 32.42 35.78
C GLU A 202 29.20 33.44 35.67
N LEU A 203 29.08 34.55 36.40
CA LEU A 203 30.08 35.13 37.32
C LEU A 203 29.45 36.33 38.04
#